data_AF-A0A5M8RYQ8-F1
#
_entry.id   AF-A0A5M8RYQ8-F1
#
_cell.length_a   1.000
_cell.length_b   1.000
_cell.length_c   1.000
_cell.angle_alpha   90.00
_cell.angle_beta   90.00
_cell.angle_gamma   90.00
#
_symmetry.space_group_name_H-M   'P 1'
#
loop_
_entity.id
_entity.type
_entity.pdbx_description
1 polymer ?
#
loop_
_entity_poly.entity_id
_entity_poly.type
_entity_poly.pdbx_seq_one_letter_code
_entity_poly.pdbx_strand_id
1 'polypeptide(L)' 'MEAVDVFEGKSRYYGHYYYCWLNGTVTTKEMYTLVTNGLLTEGERAEIMENPRGDAFPDEE' A
#
# COMPACT_ATOMS: atom_id res chain seq x y z
N MET A 1 14.38 -7.29 -22.69
CA MET A 1 14.03 -7.73 -21.33
C MET A 1 12.64 -7.21 -21.10
N GLU A 2 11.63 -8.08 -21.06
CA GLU A 2 10.27 -7.65 -20.74
C GLU A 2 10.23 -7.25 -19.26
N ALA A 3 9.57 -6.14 -18.95
CA ALA A 3 9.36 -5.75 -17.56
C ALA A 3 8.42 -6.80 -16.94
N VAL A 4 8.91 -7.50 -15.92
CA VAL A 4 8.06 -8.39 -15.14
C VAL A 4 7.14 -7.49 -14.32
N ASP A 5 5.84 -7.55 -14.57
CA ASP A 5 4.87 -6.86 -13.73
C ASP A 5 4.77 -7.62 -12.41
N VAL A 6 5.53 -7.15 -11.42
CA VAL A 6 5.64 -7.77 -10.09
C VAL A 6 4.29 -7.82 -9.37
N PHE A 7 3.31 -7.03 -9.80
CA PHE A 7 1.98 -6.92 -9.18
C PHE A 7 0.85 -7.22 -10.17
N GLU A 8 1.09 -8.13 -11.13
CA GLU A 8 0.07 -8.59 -12.05
C GLU A 8 -1.20 -9.04 -11.30
N GLY A 9 -2.36 -8.55 -11.76
CA GLY A 9 -3.67 -8.84 -11.15
C GLY A 9 -4.04 -7.96 -9.95
N LYS A 10 -3.17 -7.02 -9.53
CA LYS A 10 -3.48 -6.03 -8.49
C LYS A 10 -4.04 -4.73 -9.07
N SER A 11 -4.64 -3.92 -8.20
CA SER A 11 -5.02 -2.54 -8.47
C SER A 11 -3.84 -1.74 -9.00
N ARG A 12 -4.10 -0.81 -9.92
CA ARG A 12 -3.09 0.04 -10.57
C ARG A 12 -2.11 0.70 -9.59
N TYR A 13 -2.57 1.04 -8.39
CA TYR A 13 -1.75 1.73 -7.37
C TYR A 13 -1.20 0.81 -6.27
N TYR A 14 -1.40 -0.50 -6.38
CA TYR A 14 -0.94 -1.47 -5.37
C TYR A 14 0.56 -1.32 -5.09
N GLY A 15 1.40 -1.45 -6.12
CA GLY A 15 2.85 -1.37 -5.94
C GLY A 15 3.32 -0.02 -5.40
N HIS A 16 2.65 1.07 -5.77
CA HIS A 16 2.95 2.40 -5.23
C HIS A 16 2.72 2.45 -3.72
N TYR A 17 1.54 2.04 -3.27
CA TYR A 17 1.20 2.09 -1.84
C TYR A 17 1.90 1.01 -1.01
N TYR A 18 2.27 -0.12 -1.61
CA TYR A 18 3.16 -1.10 -1.00
C TYR A 18 4.51 -0.45 -0.61
N TYR A 19 5.16 0.25 -1.54
CA TYR A 19 6.43 0.92 -1.22
C TYR A 19 6.27 2.13 -0.28
N CYS A 20 5.16 2.88 -0.38
CA CYS A 20 4.86 3.95 0.57
C CYS A 20 4.60 3.44 1.99
N TRP A 21 4.05 2.23 2.14
CA TRP A 21 3.90 1.58 3.44
C TRP A 21 5.26 1.16 4.00
N LEU A 22 6.07 0.46 3.19
CA LEU A 22 7.37 -0.03 3.61
C LEU A 22 8.36 1.09 3.99
N ASN A 23 8.27 2.26 3.35
CA ASN A 23 9.11 3.39 3.72
C ASN A 23 8.49 4.28 4.82
N GLY A 24 7.23 4.03 5.22
CA GLY A 24 6.54 4.81 6.27
C GLY A 24 6.07 6.19 5.82
N THR A 25 5.82 6.39 4.52
CA THR A 25 5.29 7.66 3.99
C THR A 25 3.77 7.72 3.94
N VAL A 26 3.08 6.58 4.08
CA VAL A 26 1.63 6.48 4.27
C VAL A 26 1.30 5.94 5.66
N THR A 27 0.27 6.47 6.31
CA THR A 27 -0.18 6.04 7.65
C THR A 27 -1.24 4.94 7.59
N THR A 28 -1.48 4.28 8.72
CA THR A 28 -2.55 3.31 8.91
C THR A 28 -3.91 3.90 8.52
N LYS A 29 -4.24 5.10 9.00
CA LYS A 29 -5.47 5.83 8.66
C LYS A 29 -5.60 6.12 7.17
N GLU A 30 -4.51 6.52 6.52
CA GLU A 30 -4.49 6.77 5.08
C GLU A 30 -4.75 5.47 4.30
N MET A 31 -4.20 4.33 4.73
CA MET A 31 -4.47 3.03 4.10
C MET A 31 -5.97 2.69 4.05
N TYR A 32 -6.75 3.00 5.09
CA TYR A 32 -8.22 2.85 5.06
C TYR A 32 -8.89 3.83 4.10
N THR A 33 -8.38 5.07 4.01
CA THR A 33 -8.90 6.08 3.09
C THR A 33 -8.66 5.69 1.63
N LEU A 34 -7.53 5.05 1.33
CA LEU A 34 -7.23 4.53 -0.02
C LEU A 34 -8.25 3.49 -0.49
N VAL A 35 -8.74 2.66 0.42
CA VAL A 35 -9.81 1.70 0.09
C VAL A 35 -11.13 2.41 -0.15
N THR A 36 -11.48 3.38 0.70
CA THR A 36 -12.70 4.18 0.54
C THR A 36 -12.72 4.93 -0.80
N ASN A 37 -11.56 5.38 -1.28
CA ASN A 37 -11.39 6.07 -2.56
C ASN A 37 -11.28 5.11 -3.75
N GLY A 38 -11.30 3.80 -3.54
CA GLY A 38 -11.20 2.78 -4.59
C GLY A 38 -9.82 2.65 -5.23
N LEU A 39 -8.77 3.16 -4.57
CA LEU A 39 -7.38 3.05 -5.05
C LEU A 39 -6.76 1.69 -4.71
N LEU A 40 -7.25 1.08 -3.63
CA LEU A 40 -6.97 -0.28 -3.21
C LEU A 40 -8.28 -1.00 -2.90
N THR A 41 -8.27 -2.32 -2.99
CA THR A 41 -9.30 -3.16 -2.36
C THR A 41 -9.00 -3.38 -0.88
N GLU A 42 -10.01 -3.78 -0.10
CA GLU A 42 -9.83 -4.18 1.31
C GLU A 42 -8.76 -5.28 1.48
N GLY A 43 -8.76 -6.27 0.57
CA GLY A 43 -7.79 -7.37 0.60
C GLY A 43 -6.35 -6.91 0.33
N GLU A 44 -6.18 -6.00 -0.62
CA GLU A 44 -4.86 -5.43 -0.93
C GLU A 44 -4.32 -4.56 0.18
N ARG A 45 -5.17 -3.75 0.83
CA ARG A 45 -4.78 -2.99 2.01
C ARG A 45 -4.30 -3.94 3.11
N ALA A 46 -5.06 -4.99 3.40
CA ALA A 46 -4.70 -5.97 4.40
C ALA A 46 -3.35 -6.63 4.08
N GLU A 47 -3.14 -7.09 2.85
CA GLU A 47 -1.90 -7.71 2.38
C GLU A 47 -0.68 -6.77 2.49
N ILE A 48 -0.83 -5.49 2.14
CA ILE A 48 0.23 -4.50 2.32
C ILE A 48 0.58 -4.36 3.81
N MET A 49 -0.44 -4.21 4.68
CA MET A 49 -0.28 -3.98 6.12
C MET A 49 0.18 -5.21 6.91
N GLU A 50 0.25 -6.40 6.31
CA GLU A 50 0.93 -7.57 6.91
C GLU A 50 2.44 -7.34 7.07
N ASN A 51 3.01 -6.42 6.28
CA ASN A 51 4.40 -6.04 6.37
C ASN A 51 4.59 -4.98 7.48
N PRO A 52 5.74 -4.96 8.17
CA PRO A 52 6.05 -3.86 9.08
C PRO A 52 6.11 -2.54 8.32
N ARG A 53 5.44 -1.52 8.85
CA ARG A 53 5.51 -0.16 8.31
C ARG A 53 6.90 0.42 8.53
N GLY A 54 7.39 1.19 7.57
CA GLY A 54 8.57 2.03 7.77
C GLY A 54 8.34 3.17 8.75
N ASP A 55 9.35 3.99 8.99
CA ASP A 55 9.39 5.00 10.05
C ASP A 55 9.69 6.43 9.57
N ALA A 56 9.56 6.71 8.27
CA ALA A 56 9.79 8.06 7.74
C ALA A 56 8.93 9.13 8.44
N PHE A 57 7.69 8.79 8.80
CA PHE A 57 6.81 9.63 9.61
C PHE A 57 6.16 8.82 10.74
N PRO A 58 5.77 9.47 11.86
CA PRO A 58 4.91 8.85 12.88
C PRO A 58 3.64 8.28 12.26
N ASP A 59 3.15 7.17 12.81
CA ASP A 59 1.89 6.61 12.35
C ASP A 59 0.69 7.36 12.93
N GLU A 60 -0.37 7.44 12.13
CA GLU A 60 -1.70 7.87 12.55
C GLU A 60 -2.64 6.68 12.33
N GLU A 61 -3.09 6.07 13.43
CA GLU A 61 -4.01 4.92 13.42
C GLU A 61 -5.48 5.35 13.47
#